data_AF-A0A0T1WFJ8-F1
#
_entry.id   AF-A0A0T1WFJ8-F1
#
_cell.length_a   1.000
_cell.length_b   1.000
_cell.length_c   1.000
_cell.angle_alpha   90.00
_cell.angle_beta   90.00
_cell.angle_gamma   90.00
#
_symmetry.space_group_name_H-M   'P 1'
#
loop_
_entity.id
_entity.type
_entity.pdbx_description
1 polymer ?
#
loop_
_entity_poly.entity_id
_entity_poly.type
_entity_poly.pdbx_seq_one_letter_code
_entity_poly.pdbx_strand_id
1 'polypeptide(L)'
;MAIRDSLREVFSGQPELTARDFVKNLGEALPVLDGGRYREFVTSNWQRPPTEERGLTAPLSDALERLAGERSITLYDRADAPRVAKADGTTFSHVEVGARA
;
A
#
# COMPACT_ATOMS: atom_id res chain seq x y z
N MET A 1 -10.49 7.95 -8.22
CA MET A 1 -9.03 7.80 -8.04
C MET A 1 -8.78 6.32 -8.24
N ALA A 2 -7.93 5.91 -9.18
CA ALA A 2 -7.82 4.49 -9.56
C ALA A 2 -7.68 3.52 -8.36
N ILE A 3 -6.93 3.92 -7.32
CA ILE A 3 -6.81 3.15 -6.07
C ILE A 3 -8.16 2.93 -5.38
N ARG A 4 -8.98 3.98 -5.28
CA ARG A 4 -10.32 3.91 -4.67
C ARG A 4 -11.22 2.92 -5.40
N ASP A 5 -11.18 2.97 -6.72
CA ASP A 5 -12.00 2.12 -7.59
C ASP A 5 -11.58 0.63 -7.48
N SER A 6 -10.31 0.36 -7.16
CA SER A 6 -9.77 -0.98 -6.93
C SER A 6 -9.90 -1.49 -5.49
N LEU A 7 -10.29 -0.69 -4.50
CA LEU A 7 -10.32 -1.11 -3.09
C LEU A 7 -11.14 -2.39 -2.88
N ARG A 8 -12.27 -2.53 -3.57
CA ARG A 8 -13.11 -3.74 -3.46
C ARG A 8 -12.35 -5.01 -3.85
N GLU A 9 -11.52 -4.94 -4.89
CA GLU A 9 -10.69 -6.05 -5.36
C GLU A 9 -9.51 -6.29 -4.41
N VAL A 10 -8.82 -5.22 -4.00
CA VAL A 10 -7.67 -5.27 -3.07
C VAL A 10 -8.05 -5.94 -1.75
N PHE A 11 -9.21 -5.58 -1.18
CA PHE A 11 -9.71 -6.18 0.06
C PHE A 11 -10.32 -7.56 -0.14
N SER A 12 -10.74 -7.92 -1.36
CA SER A 12 -11.34 -9.23 -1.68
C SER A 12 -12.48 -9.62 -0.72
N GLY A 13 -13.27 -8.64 -0.26
CA GLY A 13 -14.37 -8.84 0.69
C GLY A 13 -13.96 -8.96 2.16
N GLN A 14 -12.67 -8.87 2.49
CA GLN A 14 -12.21 -8.78 3.87
C GLN A 14 -12.38 -7.34 4.40
N PRO A 15 -12.81 -7.14 5.65
CA PRO A 15 -12.95 -5.81 6.22
C PRO A 15 -11.59 -5.17 6.55
N GLU A 16 -10.55 -6.00 6.70
CA GLU A 16 -9.23 -5.60 7.16
C GLU A 16 -8.15 -6.48 6.50
N LEU A 17 -6.99 -5.89 6.25
CA LEU A 17 -5.78 -6.58 5.81
C LEU A 17 -4.57 -6.13 6.63
N THR A 18 -3.55 -6.99 6.70
CA THR A 18 -2.22 -6.54 7.14
C THR A 18 -1.65 -5.55 6.12
N ALA A 19 -0.76 -4.65 6.56
CA ALA A 19 -0.13 -3.69 5.68
C ALA A 19 0.61 -4.36 4.51
N ARG A 20 1.21 -5.53 4.74
CA ARG A 20 1.90 -6.30 3.71
C ARG A 20 0.95 -6.89 2.68
N ASP A 21 -0.13 -7.53 3.13
CA ASP A 21 -1.13 -8.12 2.24
C ASP A 21 -1.85 -7.05 1.44
N PHE A 22 -2.17 -5.91 2.07
CA PHE A 22 -2.77 -4.78 1.39
C PHE A 22 -1.88 -4.23 0.27
N VAL A 23 -0.60 -3.96 0.55
CA VAL A 23 0.35 -3.45 -0.45
C VAL A 23 0.57 -4.46 -1.58
N LYS A 24 0.66 -5.74 -1.24
CA LYS A 24 0.75 -6.83 -2.23
C LYS A 24 -0.47 -6.83 -3.16
N ASN A 25 -1.67 -6.90 -2.61
CA ASN A 25 -2.91 -6.95 -3.38
C ASN A 25 -3.11 -5.67 -4.21
N LEU A 26 -2.66 -4.52 -3.71
CA LEU A 26 -2.69 -3.26 -4.44
C LEU A 26 -1.79 -3.29 -5.68
N GLY A 27 -0.60 -3.87 -5.59
CA GLY A 27 0.28 -4.09 -6.74
C GLY A 27 -0.32 -5.05 -7.77
N GLU A 28 -1.05 -6.08 -7.33
CA GLU A 28 -1.75 -7.02 -8.21
C GLU A 28 -2.93 -6.35 -8.95
N ALA A 29 -3.75 -5.57 -8.24
CA ALA A 29 -4.93 -4.89 -8.78
C ALA A 29 -4.57 -3.68 -9.68
N LEU A 30 -3.48 -2.99 -9.36
CA LEU A 30 -3.03 -1.79 -10.07
C LEU A 30 -1.58 -1.96 -10.50
N PRO A 31 -1.32 -2.71 -11.60
CA PRO A 31 0.03 -3.03 -12.05
C PRO A 31 0.91 -1.82 -12.43
N VAL A 32 0.32 -0.62 -12.47
CA VAL A 32 0.96 0.68 -12.75
C VAL A 32 1.30 1.49 -11.50
N LEU A 33 0.86 1.06 -10.31
CA LEU A 33 1.19 1.65 -9.02
C LEU A 33 2.30 0.83 -8.33
N ASP A 34 3.08 1.47 -7.47
CA ASP A 34 4.26 0.90 -6.83
C ASP A 34 4.05 -0.54 -6.34
N GLY A 35 4.83 -1.47 -6.88
CA GLY A 35 4.73 -2.91 -6.60
C GLY A 35 3.93 -3.72 -7.63
N GLY A 36 3.23 -3.06 -8.54
CA GLY A 36 2.59 -3.68 -9.68
C GLY A 36 3.56 -4.02 -10.80
N ARG A 37 3.23 -5.04 -11.61
CA ARG A 37 4.00 -5.73 -12.68
C ARG A 37 5.06 -4.96 -13.50
N TYR A 38 5.06 -3.64 -13.46
CA TYR A 38 6.10 -2.78 -14.02
C TYR A 38 7.45 -2.86 -13.29
N ARG A 39 7.50 -3.03 -11.96
CA ARG A 39 8.78 -3.08 -11.21
C ARG A 39 9.49 -4.44 -11.41
N GLU A 40 8.80 -5.57 -11.41
CA GLU A 40 9.47 -6.87 -11.69
C GLU A 40 10.07 -6.92 -13.10
N PHE A 41 9.38 -6.37 -14.11
CA PHE A 41 9.90 -6.37 -15.49
C PHE A 41 11.06 -5.37 -15.68
N VAL A 42 11.03 -4.21 -15.00
CA VAL A 42 12.10 -3.20 -15.05
C VAL A 42 13.28 -3.57 -14.14
N THR A 43 13.07 -4.13 -12.96
CA THR A 43 14.14 -4.57 -12.05
C THR A 43 14.89 -5.77 -12.60
N SER A 44 14.25 -6.66 -13.36
CA SER A 44 14.95 -7.77 -14.02
C SER A 44 15.78 -7.31 -15.25
N ASN A 45 15.47 -6.17 -15.85
CA ASN A 45 16.15 -5.65 -17.06
C ASN A 45 17.06 -4.42 -16.83
N TRP A 46 17.00 -3.77 -15.66
CA TRP A 46 17.78 -2.57 -15.37
C TRP A 46 18.82 -2.85 -14.28
N GLN A 47 20.09 -2.86 -14.66
CA GLN A 47 21.24 -2.90 -13.74
C GLN A 47 21.30 -1.60 -12.91
N ARG A 48 20.42 -1.44 -11.91
CA ARG A 48 20.53 -0.36 -10.93
C ARG A 48 20.83 -0.98 -9.56
N PRO A 49 21.86 -0.52 -8.83
CA PRO A 49 22.27 -1.12 -7.58
C PRO A 49 21.13 -1.08 -6.55
N PRO A 50 21.09 -2.05 -5.60
CA PRO A 50 20.02 -2.19 -4.63
C PRO A 50 20.05 -0.98 -3.71
N THR A 51 19.21 0.02 -4.02
CA THR A 51 19.00 1.12 -3.10
C THR A 51 17.95 0.62 -2.11
N GLU A 52 18.33 0.59 -0.83
CA GLU A 52 17.51 0.21 0.31
C GLU A 52 16.26 1.11 0.47
N GLU A 53 15.28 1.03 -0.42
CA GLU A 53 13.98 1.66 -0.22
C GLU A 53 13.21 0.84 0.82
N ARG A 54 13.42 1.15 2.12
CA ARG A 54 12.75 0.49 3.27
C ARG A 54 11.28 0.92 3.46
N GLY A 55 10.59 1.44 2.44
CA GLY A 55 9.25 2.00 2.57
C GLY A 55 8.55 2.28 1.25
N LEU A 56 7.28 2.69 1.35
CA LEU A 56 6.45 3.12 0.22
C LEU A 56 7.03 4.41 -0.39
N THR A 57 6.85 4.57 -1.71
CA THR A 57 7.20 5.81 -2.39
C THR A 57 6.28 6.96 -1.97
N ALA A 58 6.73 8.20 -2.20
CA ALA A 58 5.96 9.39 -1.86
C ALA A 58 4.56 9.44 -2.54
N PRO A 59 4.41 9.12 -3.85
CA PRO A 59 3.10 9.15 -4.50
C PRO A 59 2.13 8.12 -3.91
N LEU A 60 2.61 6.92 -3.58
CA LEU A 60 1.76 5.90 -2.96
C LEU A 60 1.39 6.30 -1.53
N SER A 61 2.35 6.84 -0.76
CA SER A 61 2.09 7.35 0.59
C SER A 61 1.02 8.45 0.58
N ASP A 62 1.13 9.44 -0.31
CA ASP A 62 0.15 10.52 -0.46
C ASP A 62 -1.24 10.00 -0.83
N ALA A 63 -1.30 9.04 -1.77
CA ALA A 63 -2.57 8.45 -2.16
C ALA A 63 -3.26 7.70 -1.02
N LEU A 64 -2.49 7.00 -0.15
CA LEU A 64 -3.02 6.34 1.03
C LEU A 64 -3.52 7.34 2.09
N GLU A 65 -2.75 8.40 2.35
CA GLU A 65 -3.16 9.47 3.27
C GLU A 65 -4.45 10.14 2.80
N ARG A 66 -4.57 10.38 1.49
CA ARG A 66 -5.78 10.93 0.91
C ARG A 66 -6.97 9.99 1.06
N LEU A 67 -6.82 8.69 0.83
CA LEU A 67 -7.90 7.72 1.02
C LEU A 67 -8.31 7.63 2.50
N ALA A 68 -7.36 7.75 3.42
CA ALA A 68 -7.63 7.82 4.85
C ALA A 68 -8.39 9.10 5.22
N GLY A 69 -7.97 10.26 4.68
CA GLY A 69 -8.68 11.53 4.84
C GLY A 69 -10.10 11.53 4.26
N GLU A 70 -10.30 10.79 3.16
CA GLU A 70 -11.62 10.55 2.55
C GLU A 70 -12.45 9.48 3.30
N ARG A 71 -11.94 8.92 4.40
CA ARG A 71 -12.58 7.82 5.16
C ARG A 71 -12.90 6.58 4.30
N SER A 72 -12.18 6.40 3.20
CA SER A 72 -12.31 5.20 2.35
C SER A 72 -11.55 4.01 2.94
N ILE A 73 -10.49 4.28 3.70
CA ILE A 73 -9.73 3.30 4.48
C ILE A 73 -9.33 3.91 5.83
N THR A 74 -8.91 3.08 6.77
CA THR A 74 -8.24 3.49 7.99
C THR A 74 -6.89 2.79 8.09
N LEU A 75 -5.81 3.57 8.28
CA LEU A 75 -4.46 3.06 8.52
C LEU A 75 -4.17 3.09 10.02
N TYR A 76 -3.68 1.98 10.59
CA TYR A 76 -3.36 1.94 12.02
C TYR A 76 -2.28 0.93 12.37
N ASP A 77 -1.74 1.06 13.57
CA ASP A 77 -0.74 0.15 14.15
C ASP A 77 -1.39 -0.79 15.19
N ARG A 78 -1.15 -2.09 15.05
CA ARG A 78 -1.32 -3.10 16.09
C ARG A 78 0.04 -3.41 16.72
N ALA A 79 0.07 -3.56 18.04
CA ALA A 79 1.28 -3.98 18.77
C ALA A 79 1.80 -5.32 18.20
N ASP A 80 3.13 -5.44 18.12
CA ASP A 80 3.86 -6.63 17.66
C ASP A 80 3.58 -7.09 16.21
N ALA A 81 2.88 -6.27 15.42
CA ALA A 81 2.65 -6.57 14.01
C ALA A 81 3.76 -5.99 13.11
N PRO A 82 4.16 -6.70 12.04
CA PRO A 82 5.07 -6.17 11.02
C PRO A 82 4.51 -4.88 10.42
N ARG A 83 5.37 -3.86 10.29
CA ARG A 83 4.97 -2.54 9.81
C ARG A 83 5.53 -2.24 8.42
N VAL A 84 4.81 -1.40 7.69
CA VAL A 84 5.25 -0.80 6.44
C VAL A 84 5.51 0.69 6.69
N ALA A 85 6.67 1.18 6.28
CA ALA A 85 7.01 2.60 6.37
C ALA A 85 6.46 3.36 5.16
N LYS A 86 5.93 4.56 5.41
CA LYS A 86 5.56 5.55 4.38
C LYS A 86 6.77 6.43 4.07
N ALA A 87 6.65 7.24 3.03
CA ALA A 87 7.71 8.16 2.59
C ALA A 87 8.06 9.25 3.62
N ASP A 88 7.13 9.59 4.51
CA ASP A 88 7.34 10.55 5.61
C ASP A 88 8.00 9.93 6.85
N GLY A 89 8.30 8.62 6.82
CA GLY A 89 8.88 7.87 7.93
C GLY A 89 7.86 7.34 8.94
N THR A 90 6.58 7.67 8.82
CA THR A 90 5.52 7.06 9.64
C THR A 90 5.26 5.62 9.21
N THR A 91 4.64 4.83 10.08
CA THR A 91 4.36 3.42 9.82
C THR A 91 2.89 3.07 9.99
N PHE A 92 2.47 1.97 9.38
CA PHE A 92 1.21 1.30 9.67
C PHE A 92 1.41 -0.21 9.58
N SER A 93 0.61 -0.98 10.31
CA SER A 93 0.62 -2.45 10.22
C SER A 93 -0.68 -3.05 9.74
N HIS A 94 -1.77 -2.30 9.75
CA HIS A 94 -3.08 -2.76 9.30
C HIS A 94 -3.82 -1.67 8.52
N VAL A 95 -4.68 -2.13 7.63
CA VAL A 95 -5.58 -1.29 6.82
C VAL A 95 -6.99 -1.86 6.92
N GLU A 96 -7.95 -1.04 7.33
CA GLU A 96 -9.37 -1.37 7.38
C GLU A 96 -10.13 -0.59 6.31
N VAL A 97 -11.21 -1.16 5.75
CA VAL A 97 -12.07 -0.43 4.80
C VAL A 97 -13.03 0.49 5.56
N GLY A 98 -13.19 1.73 5.07
CA GLY A 98 -14.06 2.72 5.71
C GLY A 98 -13.44 3.38 6.95
N ALA A 99 -14.29 4.06 7.72
CA ALA A 99 -13.91 4.66 8.99
C ALA A 99 -14.05 3.63 10.11
N ARG A 100 -13.00 3.49 10.92
CA ARG A 100 -13.06 2.72 12.17
C ARG A 100 -14.07 3.36 13.14
N ALA A 101 -14.97 2.54 13.67
CA ALA A 101 -16.00 2.93 14.64
C ALA A 101 -15.43 3.16 16.04
#